data_AF-A0AB36I2Y1-F1
#
_entry.id   AF-A0AB36I2Y1-F1
#
_cell.length_a   1.000
_cell.length_b   1.000
_cell.length_c   1.000
_cell.angle_alpha   90.00
_cell.angle_beta   90.00
_cell.angle_gamma   90.00
#
_symmetry.space_group_name_H-M   'P 1'
#
loop_
_entity.id
_entity.type
_entity.pdbx_description
1 polymer ?
#
loop_
_entity_poly.entity_id
_entity_poly.type
_entity_poly.pdbx_seq_one_letter_code
_entity_poly.pdbx_strand_id
1 'polypeptide(L)'
;MLFLSFLFGASVASFITSCCYRLGNNHSLTIPQRSYCDNCHCILRWWHLIPIFSFIILRGQCFYCKQKINLYLPVIEFLSGIAFTTFLIYEPIHDLIILLFLTSLIFLTSTDFFSHVIYSYSLLGLFPITLLSIPQNYFYNLIFACILVVSLLLFATFTKTLGIGDIEFLFITCLIWGWYQSLLIIQWSSLIMLFIFVFTRKKKLPFIPALSLVTILCLFIQGC
;
A
#
# COMPACT_ATOMS: atom_id res chain seq x y z
N MET A 1 -16.21 17.54 -7.30
CA MET A 1 -16.07 16.50 -6.26
C MET A 1 -14.82 15.64 -6.46
N LEU A 2 -14.52 15.20 -7.69
CA LEU A 2 -13.28 14.45 -8.03
C LEU A 2 -11.98 15.10 -7.52
N PHE A 3 -11.83 16.42 -7.69
CA PHE A 3 -10.62 17.09 -7.19
C PHE A 3 -10.48 17.04 -5.65
N LEU A 4 -11.60 17.09 -4.93
CA LEU A 4 -11.60 16.99 -3.47
C LEU A 4 -11.30 15.57 -3.00
N SER A 5 -11.85 14.54 -3.65
CA SER A 5 -11.52 13.15 -3.34
C SER A 5 -10.05 12.81 -3.66
N PHE A 6 -9.49 13.40 -4.72
CA PHE A 6 -8.06 13.29 -5.03
C PHE A 6 -7.20 13.86 -3.90
N LEU A 7 -7.46 15.11 -3.50
CA LEU A 7 -6.71 15.76 -2.42
C LEU A 7 -6.85 15.02 -1.10
N PHE A 8 -8.05 14.50 -0.82
CA PHE A 8 -8.30 13.68 0.37
C PHE A 8 -7.44 12.41 0.34
N GLY A 9 -7.51 11.61 -0.72
CA GLY A 9 -6.70 10.39 -0.87
C GLY A 9 -5.19 10.64 -0.82
N ALA A 10 -4.73 11.72 -1.45
CA ALA A 10 -3.33 12.13 -1.41
C ALA A 10 -2.90 12.54 0.01
N SER A 11 -3.73 13.28 0.74
CA SER A 11 -3.43 13.70 2.13
C SER A 11 -3.41 12.52 3.10
N VAL A 12 -4.34 11.59 2.96
CA VAL A 12 -4.41 10.35 3.75
C VAL A 12 -3.16 9.51 3.52
N ALA A 13 -2.72 9.35 2.26
CA ALA A 13 -1.50 8.63 1.97
C ALA A 13 -0.24 9.31 2.49
N SER A 14 -0.15 10.64 2.36
CA SER A 14 0.96 11.42 2.90
C SER A 14 1.10 11.21 4.41
N PHE A 15 -0.02 11.29 5.14
CA PHE A 15 -0.05 11.07 6.58
C PHE A 15 0.35 9.63 6.95
N ILE A 16 -0.28 8.63 6.34
CA ILE A 16 0.02 7.20 6.61
C ILE A 16 1.50 6.91 6.32
N THR A 17 2.01 7.36 5.19
CA THR A 17 3.41 7.16 4.79
C THR A 17 4.37 7.76 5.80
N SER A 18 4.07 8.96 6.31
CA SER A 18 4.88 9.61 7.35
C SER A 18 4.87 8.82 8.67
N CYS A 19 3.72 8.25 9.05
CA CYS A 19 3.59 7.39 10.23
C CYS A 19 4.39 6.09 10.07
N CYS A 20 4.28 5.43 8.91
CA CYS A 20 5.04 4.21 8.59
C CYS A 20 6.55 4.47 8.60
N TYR A 21 6.99 5.61 8.08
CA TYR A 21 8.41 6.00 8.12
C TYR A 21 8.91 6.19 9.56
N ARG A 22 8.13 6.83 10.44
CA ARG A 22 8.48 6.97 11.87
C ARG A 22 8.49 5.62 12.58
N LEU A 23 7.49 4.78 12.33
CA LEU A 23 7.41 3.42 12.90
C LEU A 23 8.63 2.58 12.52
N GLY A 24 9.01 2.57 11.24
CA GLY A 24 10.18 1.82 10.76
C GLY A 24 11.50 2.30 11.37
N ASN A 25 11.58 3.57 11.78
CA ASN A 25 12.77 4.16 12.40
C ASN A 25 12.69 4.18 13.95
N ASN A 26 11.71 3.52 14.58
CA ASN A 26 11.48 3.54 16.03
C ASN A 26 11.28 4.95 16.62
N HIS A 27 10.78 5.89 15.81
CA HIS A 27 10.42 7.23 16.27
C HIS A 27 9.01 7.25 16.83
N SER A 28 8.75 8.13 17.79
CA SER A 28 7.40 8.35 18.32
C SER A 28 6.44 8.86 17.23
N LEU A 29 5.24 8.27 17.18
CA LEU A 29 4.17 8.72 16.28
C LEU A 29 3.56 10.06 16.70
N THR A 30 3.45 10.29 18.00
CA THR A 30 2.76 11.46 18.59
C THR A 30 3.68 12.66 18.81
N ILE A 31 4.99 12.43 18.86
CA ILE A 31 6.00 13.44 19.15
C ILE A 31 7.01 13.47 18.00
N PRO A 32 7.37 14.65 17.47
CA PRO A 32 6.75 15.96 17.70
C PRO A 32 5.36 16.07 17.05
N GLN A 33 4.54 16.99 17.60
CA GLN A 33 3.17 17.26 17.14
C GLN A 33 3.09 17.85 15.72
N ARG A 34 4.17 18.48 15.24
CA ARG A 34 4.23 19.09 13.91
C ARG A 34 5.19 18.33 13.00
N SER A 35 4.88 18.33 11.71
CA SER A 35 5.77 17.81 10.67
C SER A 35 7.07 18.64 10.61
N TYR A 36 8.20 17.95 10.52
CA TYR A 36 9.53 18.55 10.45
C TYR A 36 10.37 17.82 9.41
N CYS A 37 11.46 18.46 8.96
CA CYS A 37 12.40 17.82 8.07
C CYS A 37 13.36 16.89 8.84
N ASP A 38 13.51 15.64 8.42
CA ASP A 38 14.38 14.67 9.10
C ASP A 38 15.88 15.02 9.08
N ASN A 39 16.32 15.91 8.18
CA ASN A 39 17.72 16.30 8.05
C ASN A 39 18.08 17.57 8.84
N CYS A 40 17.23 18.60 8.79
CA CYS A 40 17.52 19.88 9.45
C CYS A 40 16.64 20.18 10.65
N HIS A 41 15.68 19.30 10.96
CA HIS A 41 14.72 19.42 12.06
C HIS A 41 13.87 20.70 12.08
N CYS A 42 13.91 21.52 11.02
CA CYS A 42 13.04 22.68 10.88
C CYS A 42 11.59 22.22 10.73
N ILE A 43 10.70 22.92 11.45
CA ILE A 43 9.25 22.72 11.36
C ILE A 43 8.77 23.14 9.97
N LEU A 44 8.01 22.27 9.32
CA LEU A 44 7.46 22.53 7.98
C LEU A 44 6.20 23.40 8.08
N ARG A 45 6.06 24.34 7.15
CA ARG A 45 4.87 25.19 7.02
C ARG A 45 3.76 24.40 6.33
N TRP A 46 2.50 24.79 6.53
CA TRP A 46 1.35 24.05 5.99
C TRP A 46 1.39 23.89 4.47
N TRP A 47 1.86 24.90 3.72
CA TRP A 47 2.00 24.79 2.27
C TRP A 47 3.14 23.89 1.80
N HIS A 48 4.10 23.54 2.69
CA HIS A 48 5.11 22.51 2.40
C HIS A 48 4.53 21.08 2.53
N LEU A 49 3.32 20.94 3.09
CA LEU A 49 2.66 19.67 3.33
C LEU A 49 1.55 19.37 2.33
N ILE A 50 1.30 20.26 1.35
CA ILE A 50 0.30 20.02 0.31
C ILE A 50 0.80 18.87 -0.57
N PRO A 51 0.13 17.69 -0.57
CA PRO A 51 0.59 16.51 -1.30
C PRO A 51 0.84 16.81 -2.78
N ILE A 52 1.89 16.24 -3.34
CA ILE A 52 2.34 16.36 -4.75
C ILE A 52 2.78 17.78 -5.13
N PHE A 53 1.97 18.79 -4.86
CA PHE A 53 2.23 20.18 -5.20
C PHE A 53 3.45 20.73 -4.46
N SER A 54 3.60 20.44 -3.17
CA SER A 54 4.78 20.88 -2.41
C SER A 54 6.06 20.29 -3.00
N PHE A 55 6.03 19.02 -3.41
CA PHE A 55 7.16 18.36 -4.05
C PHE A 55 7.54 19.04 -5.38
N ILE A 56 6.57 19.36 -6.23
CA ILE A 56 6.81 20.02 -7.52
C ILE A 56 7.37 21.43 -7.31
N ILE A 57 6.73 22.24 -6.45
CA ILE A 57 7.12 23.64 -6.19
C ILE A 57 8.52 23.71 -5.57
N LEU A 58 8.81 22.80 -4.63
CA LEU A 58 10.10 22.73 -3.95
C LEU A 58 11.17 21.98 -4.77
N ARG A 59 10.84 21.53 -5.99
CA ARG A 59 11.72 20.77 -6.91
C ARG A 59 12.29 19.51 -6.26
N GLY A 60 11.47 18.81 -5.48
CA GLY A 60 11.82 17.58 -4.79
C GLY A 60 12.85 17.75 -3.68
N GLN A 61 12.98 18.94 -3.11
CA GLN A 61 13.97 19.26 -2.08
C GLN A 61 13.34 19.96 -0.87
N CYS A 62 13.93 19.80 0.31
CA CYS A 62 13.51 20.56 1.48
C CYS A 62 13.72 22.07 1.23
N PHE A 63 12.73 22.89 1.63
CA PHE A 63 12.81 24.35 1.50
C PHE A 63 14.06 24.94 2.20
N TYR A 64 14.38 24.44 3.39
CA TYR A 64 15.45 24.96 4.26
C TYR A 64 16.83 24.40 3.92
N CYS A 65 16.99 23.07 3.93
CA CYS A 65 18.31 22.43 3.78
C CYS A 65 18.59 21.85 2.40
N LYS A 66 17.66 21.98 1.45
CA LYS A 66 17.77 21.45 0.07
C LYS A 66 18.00 19.94 -0.05
N GLN A 67 17.88 19.20 1.05
CA GLN A 67 17.94 17.74 1.04
C GLN A 67 16.86 17.17 0.12
N LYS A 68 17.23 16.21 -0.74
CA LYS A 68 16.31 15.57 -1.67
C LYS A 68 15.24 14.78 -0.90
N ILE A 69 13.99 14.93 -1.31
CA ILE A 69 12.84 14.19 -0.82
C ILE A 69 12.73 12.89 -1.63
N ASN A 70 12.42 11.79 -0.95
CA ASN A 70 12.27 10.49 -1.60
C ASN A 70 11.08 10.50 -2.58
N LEU A 71 11.32 10.06 -3.82
CA LEU A 71 10.31 9.97 -4.88
C LEU A 71 9.15 9.03 -4.55
N TYR A 72 9.33 8.11 -3.59
CA TYR A 72 8.24 7.28 -3.09
C TYR A 72 7.04 8.11 -2.60
N LEU A 73 7.29 9.24 -1.91
CA LEU A 73 6.23 10.08 -1.34
C LEU A 73 5.28 10.66 -2.40
N PRO A 74 5.76 11.44 -3.40
CA PRO A 74 4.85 11.98 -4.41
C PRO A 74 4.19 10.89 -5.27
N VAL A 75 4.84 9.73 -5.45
CA VAL A 75 4.26 8.61 -6.20
C VAL A 75 3.10 7.96 -5.43
N ILE A 76 3.27 7.67 -4.13
CA ILE A 76 2.19 7.06 -3.34
C ILE A 76 1.02 8.03 -3.15
N GLU A 77 1.29 9.33 -2.98
CA GLU A 77 0.25 10.37 -2.92
C GLU A 77 -0.55 10.48 -4.23
N PHE A 78 0.12 10.36 -5.37
CA PHE A 78 -0.55 10.41 -6.67
C PHE A 78 -1.39 9.16 -6.94
N LEU A 79 -0.85 7.97 -6.69
CA LEU A 79 -1.55 6.70 -6.87
C LEU A 79 -2.75 6.58 -5.92
N SER A 80 -2.60 6.98 -4.65
CA SER A 80 -3.71 6.99 -3.70
C SER A 80 -4.76 8.03 -4.08
N GLY A 81 -4.34 9.23 -4.51
CA GLY A 81 -5.25 10.25 -5.01
C GLY A 81 -6.13 9.71 -6.13
N ILE A 82 -5.54 9.03 -7.13
CA ILE A 82 -6.30 8.39 -8.21
C ILE A 82 -7.24 7.32 -7.65
N ALA A 83 -6.74 6.38 -6.84
CA ALA A 83 -7.56 5.29 -6.31
C ALA A 83 -8.79 5.81 -5.53
N PHE A 84 -8.62 6.85 -4.71
CA PHE A 84 -9.73 7.46 -3.99
C PHE A 84 -10.71 8.17 -4.92
N THR A 85 -10.24 8.84 -5.98
CA THR A 85 -11.16 9.48 -6.94
C THR A 85 -12.04 8.51 -7.69
N THR A 86 -11.50 7.34 -8.01
CA THR A 86 -12.17 6.35 -8.85
C THR A 86 -13.14 5.48 -8.07
N PHE A 87 -12.86 5.22 -6.79
CA PHE A 87 -13.69 4.33 -5.99
C PHE A 87 -14.74 5.05 -5.12
N LEU A 88 -14.54 6.32 -4.79
CA LEU A 88 -15.52 7.08 -4.01
C LEU A 88 -16.60 7.67 -4.92
N ILE A 89 -17.70 6.94 -5.05
CA ILE A 89 -18.85 7.29 -5.92
C ILE A 89 -20.12 7.28 -5.06
N TYR A 90 -20.27 8.33 -4.26
CA TYR A 90 -21.48 8.80 -3.56
C TYR A 90 -22.15 7.90 -2.51
N GLU A 91 -22.01 6.57 -2.54
CA GLU A 91 -22.67 5.71 -1.55
C GLU A 91 -21.89 5.62 -0.23
N PRO A 92 -22.41 6.16 0.89
CA PRO A 92 -21.61 6.39 2.09
C PRO A 92 -21.09 5.11 2.75
N ILE A 93 -21.84 4.01 2.66
CA ILE A 93 -21.44 2.71 3.25
C ILE A 93 -20.31 2.07 2.41
N HIS A 94 -20.45 2.10 1.09
CA HIS A 94 -19.44 1.61 0.15
C HIS A 94 -18.15 2.43 0.28
N ASP A 95 -18.29 3.76 0.36
CA ASP A 95 -17.18 4.69 0.52
C ASP A 95 -16.38 4.40 1.79
N LEU A 96 -17.03 4.10 2.92
CA LEU A 96 -16.35 3.76 4.18
C LEU A 96 -15.59 2.44 4.08
N ILE A 97 -16.17 1.42 3.44
CA ILE A 97 -15.51 0.13 3.25
C ILE A 97 -14.27 0.29 2.36
N ILE A 98 -14.39 1.03 1.25
CA ILE A 98 -13.28 1.24 0.32
C ILE A 98 -12.20 2.12 0.97
N LEU A 99 -12.60 3.11 1.78
CA LEU A 99 -11.66 3.91 2.58
C LEU A 99 -10.80 3.02 3.48
N LEU A 100 -11.41 2.13 4.26
CA LEU A 100 -10.69 1.21 5.15
C LEU A 100 -9.75 0.28 4.35
N PHE A 101 -10.24 -0.24 3.22
CA PHE A 101 -9.45 -1.10 2.34
C PHE A 101 -8.22 -0.36 1.78
N LEU A 102 -8.40 0.80 1.14
CA LEU A 102 -7.31 1.57 0.53
C LEU A 102 -6.30 2.06 1.58
N THR A 103 -6.76 2.54 2.73
CA THR A 103 -5.86 2.97 3.81
C THR A 103 -5.02 1.82 4.35
N SER A 104 -5.58 0.62 4.49
CA SER A 104 -4.83 -0.58 4.89
C SER A 104 -3.77 -0.97 3.86
N LEU A 105 -4.08 -0.88 2.56
CA LEU A 105 -3.09 -1.11 1.49
C LEU A 105 -1.97 -0.07 1.52
N ILE A 106 -2.29 1.21 1.69
CA ILE A 106 -1.27 2.26 1.79
C ILE A 106 -0.36 2.04 3.01
N PHE A 107 -0.92 1.58 4.12
CA PHE A 107 -0.14 1.25 5.31
C PHE A 107 0.80 0.06 5.04
N LEU A 108 0.27 -1.06 4.54
CA LEU A 108 1.04 -2.28 4.24
C LEU A 108 2.18 -2.02 3.25
N THR A 109 1.90 -1.27 2.18
CA THR A 109 2.90 -0.90 1.17
C THR A 109 4.01 -0.03 1.76
N SER A 110 3.66 0.93 2.60
CA SER A 110 4.61 1.85 3.20
C SER A 110 5.47 1.19 4.27
N THR A 111 4.90 0.30 5.10
CA THR A 111 5.69 -0.43 6.09
C THR A 111 6.68 -1.40 5.44
N ASP A 112 6.28 -2.11 4.39
CA ASP A 112 7.20 -2.98 3.65
C ASP A 112 8.26 -2.17 2.90
N PHE A 113 7.90 -1.05 2.27
CA PHE A 113 8.85 -0.20 1.55
C PHE A 113 9.97 0.34 2.47
N PHE A 114 9.64 0.77 3.68
CA PHE A 114 10.64 1.35 4.60
C PHE A 114 11.33 0.33 5.51
N SER A 115 10.58 -0.65 6.02
CA SER A 115 11.05 -1.53 7.11
C SER A 115 11.06 -3.01 6.77
N HIS A 116 10.50 -3.42 5.62
CA HIS A 116 10.32 -4.84 5.25
C HIS A 116 9.57 -5.67 6.31
N VAL A 117 8.69 -5.01 7.08
CA VAL A 117 7.86 -5.63 8.11
C VAL A 117 6.39 -5.47 7.73
N ILE A 118 5.65 -6.56 7.86
CA ILE A 118 4.19 -6.56 7.85
C ILE A 118 3.69 -6.75 9.26
N TYR A 119 2.76 -5.89 9.66
CA TYR A 119 2.01 -6.06 10.88
C TYR A 119 0.70 -6.78 10.60
N SER A 120 0.55 -8.02 11.11
CA SER A 120 -0.62 -8.85 10.80
C SER A 120 -1.96 -8.21 11.18
N TYR A 121 -2.02 -7.32 12.17
CA TYR A 121 -3.24 -6.59 12.51
C TYR A 121 -3.71 -5.64 11.39
N SER A 122 -2.78 -5.11 10.58
CA SER A 122 -3.14 -4.20 9.48
C SER A 122 -3.84 -4.90 8.32
N LEU A 123 -3.64 -6.22 8.20
CA LEU A 123 -4.33 -7.06 7.22
C LEU A 123 -5.83 -7.16 7.50
N LEU A 124 -6.28 -6.90 8.73
CA LEU A 124 -7.71 -6.87 9.07
C LEU A 124 -8.48 -5.84 8.24
N GLY A 125 -7.81 -4.76 7.81
CA GLY A 125 -8.40 -3.73 6.96
C GLY A 125 -8.77 -4.20 5.54
N LEU A 126 -8.34 -5.40 5.14
CA LEU A 126 -8.70 -5.99 3.85
C LEU A 126 -10.08 -6.69 3.88
N PHE A 127 -10.50 -7.21 5.04
CA PHE A 127 -11.76 -7.97 5.16
C PHE A 127 -13.04 -7.19 4.82
N PRO A 128 -13.19 -5.89 5.16
CA PRO A 128 -14.40 -5.14 4.85
C PRO A 128 -14.84 -5.21 3.38
N ILE A 129 -13.91 -5.38 2.43
CA ILE A 129 -14.22 -5.48 1.00
C ILE A 129 -15.11 -6.69 0.65
N THR A 130 -15.09 -7.73 1.50
CA THR A 130 -15.95 -8.91 1.35
C THR A 130 -17.44 -8.56 1.48
N LEU A 131 -17.79 -7.51 2.21
CA LEU A 131 -19.18 -7.05 2.37
C LEU A 131 -19.74 -6.46 1.06
N LEU A 132 -18.88 -5.97 0.17
CA LEU A 132 -19.25 -5.45 -1.15
C LEU A 132 -19.26 -6.54 -2.23
N SER A 133 -18.62 -7.68 -1.94
CA SER A 133 -18.36 -8.74 -2.91
C SER A 133 -19.33 -9.91 -2.66
N ILE A 134 -20.35 -10.02 -3.53
CA ILE A 134 -21.47 -11.00 -3.52
C ILE A 134 -20.93 -12.45 -3.76
N PRO A 135 -21.59 -13.53 -3.28
CA PRO A 135 -20.90 -14.64 -2.64
C PRO A 135 -20.23 -15.59 -3.64
N GLN A 136 -18.93 -15.75 -3.48
CA GLN A 136 -18.25 -16.97 -3.90
C GLN A 136 -18.38 -18.01 -2.78
N ASN A 137 -18.27 -19.30 -3.14
CA ASN A 137 -18.26 -20.36 -2.16
C ASN A 137 -17.00 -20.27 -1.28
N TYR A 138 -17.13 -19.63 -0.11
CA TYR A 138 -16.05 -19.45 0.87
C TYR A 138 -15.32 -20.76 1.21
N PHE A 139 -16.04 -21.88 1.18
CA PHE A 139 -15.44 -23.19 1.43
C PHE A 139 -14.37 -23.57 0.39
N TYR A 140 -14.64 -23.36 -0.91
CA TYR A 140 -13.63 -23.62 -1.94
C TYR A 140 -12.47 -22.63 -1.84
N ASN A 141 -12.75 -21.35 -1.60
CA ASN A 141 -11.70 -20.34 -1.42
C ASN A 141 -10.80 -20.65 -0.23
N LEU A 142 -11.35 -21.16 0.87
CA LEU A 142 -10.59 -21.60 2.03
C LEU A 142 -9.69 -22.79 1.71
N ILE A 143 -10.20 -23.81 1.02
CA ILE A 143 -9.39 -24.96 0.60
C ILE A 143 -8.21 -24.49 -0.26
N PHE A 144 -8.47 -23.66 -1.28
CA PHE A 144 -7.42 -23.14 -2.14
C PHE A 144 -6.44 -22.24 -1.41
N ALA A 145 -6.92 -21.39 -0.51
CA ALA A 145 -6.07 -20.53 0.31
C ALA A 145 -5.14 -21.36 1.22
N CYS A 146 -5.65 -22.43 1.84
CA CYS A 146 -4.82 -23.36 2.62
C CYS A 146 -3.78 -24.06 1.75
N ILE A 147 -4.15 -24.57 0.58
CA ILE A 147 -3.21 -25.21 -0.36
C ILE A 147 -2.12 -24.22 -0.78
N LEU A 148 -2.51 -23.00 -1.15
CA LEU A 148 -1.60 -21.94 -1.56
C LEU A 148 -0.62 -21.60 -0.43
N VAL A 149 -1.10 -21.38 0.80
CA VAL A 149 -0.25 -21.06 1.95
C VAL A 149 0.72 -22.20 2.26
N VAL A 150 0.26 -23.45 2.29
CA VAL A 150 1.14 -24.60 2.54
C VAL A 150 2.22 -24.69 1.44
N SER A 151 1.84 -24.52 0.18
CA SER A 151 2.80 -24.54 -0.94
C SER A 151 3.84 -23.41 -0.84
N LEU A 152 3.42 -22.19 -0.48
CA LEU A 152 4.31 -21.04 -0.33
C LEU A 152 5.20 -21.15 0.91
N LEU A 153 4.70 -21.70 2.03
CA LEU A 153 5.50 -21.96 3.22
C LEU A 153 6.56 -23.02 2.96
N LEU A 154 6.22 -24.10 2.25
CA LEU A 154 7.20 -25.10 1.81
C LEU A 154 8.25 -24.44 0.91
N PHE A 155 7.83 -23.66 -0.09
CA PHE A 155 8.74 -22.92 -0.96
C PHE A 155 9.64 -21.93 -0.20
N ALA A 156 9.10 -21.24 0.81
CA ALA A 156 9.82 -20.28 1.64
C ALA A 156 10.85 -20.97 2.53
N THR A 157 10.56 -22.16 3.07
CA THR A 157 11.54 -22.92 3.86
C THR A 157 12.71 -23.42 3.00
N PHE A 158 12.45 -23.80 1.74
CA PHE A 158 13.51 -24.21 0.80
C PHE A 158 14.37 -23.04 0.29
N THR A 159 13.76 -21.92 -0.07
CA THR A 159 14.48 -20.82 -0.75
C THR A 159 14.92 -19.70 0.18
N LYS A 160 14.28 -19.52 1.35
CA LYS A 160 14.46 -18.39 2.27
C LYS A 160 14.32 -17.01 1.59
N THR A 161 13.61 -16.94 0.47
CA THR A 161 13.50 -15.71 -0.34
C THR A 161 12.25 -14.90 -0.02
N LEU A 162 11.17 -15.55 0.40
CA LEU A 162 9.85 -14.95 0.52
C LEU A 162 9.51 -14.67 1.98
N GLY A 163 8.96 -13.47 2.26
CA GLY A 163 8.61 -13.05 3.61
C GLY A 163 7.32 -13.71 4.08
N ILE A 164 7.24 -14.07 5.36
CA ILE A 164 6.01 -14.60 5.97
C ILE A 164 4.83 -13.64 5.76
N GLY A 165 5.09 -12.34 5.82
CA GLY A 165 4.09 -11.33 5.54
C GLY A 165 3.49 -11.42 4.13
N ASP A 166 4.29 -11.69 3.10
CA ASP A 166 3.80 -11.83 1.72
C ASP A 166 2.81 -13.01 1.61
N ILE A 167 3.08 -14.09 2.36
CA ILE A 167 2.21 -15.27 2.44
C ILE A 167 0.89 -14.92 3.13
N GLU A 168 0.93 -14.17 4.24
CA GLU A 168 -0.27 -13.73 4.95
C GLU A 168 -1.16 -12.83 4.06
N PHE A 169 -0.56 -11.92 3.29
CA PHE A 169 -1.29 -11.09 2.33
C PHE A 169 -1.95 -11.93 1.22
N LEU A 170 -1.21 -12.88 0.64
CA LEU A 170 -1.72 -13.77 -0.41
C LEU A 170 -2.81 -14.71 0.10
N PHE A 171 -2.73 -15.16 1.35
CA PHE A 171 -3.77 -15.94 1.99
C PHE A 171 -5.10 -15.17 2.03
N ILE A 172 -5.06 -13.93 2.51
CA ILE A 172 -6.26 -13.10 2.69
C ILE A 172 -6.85 -12.73 1.33
N THR A 173 -6.03 -12.33 0.37
CA THR A 173 -6.53 -12.01 -0.98
C THR A 173 -7.11 -13.23 -1.69
N CYS A 174 -6.56 -14.43 -1.49
CA CYS A 174 -7.14 -15.69 -2.00
C CYS A 174 -8.45 -16.06 -1.30
N LEU A 175 -8.60 -15.78 -0.01
CA LEU A 175 -9.88 -15.97 0.69
C LEU A 175 -10.97 -15.05 0.13
N ILE A 176 -10.63 -13.79 -0.13
CA ILE A 176 -11.56 -12.76 -0.60
C ILE A 176 -12.01 -13.04 -2.04
N TRP A 177 -11.07 -13.26 -2.97
CA TRP A 177 -11.39 -13.31 -4.40
C TRP A 177 -11.28 -14.69 -5.06
N GLY A 178 -10.70 -15.68 -4.37
CA GLY A 178 -10.51 -17.02 -4.90
C GLY A 178 -9.15 -17.24 -5.58
N TRP A 179 -8.97 -18.46 -6.08
CA TRP A 179 -7.69 -18.97 -6.59
C TRP A 179 -7.27 -18.34 -7.92
N TYR A 180 -8.22 -18.08 -8.83
CA TYR A 180 -7.89 -17.55 -10.15
C TYR A 180 -7.33 -16.13 -10.04
N GLN A 181 -8.00 -15.30 -9.25
CA GLN A 181 -7.60 -13.93 -8.95
C GLN A 181 -6.28 -13.87 -8.20
N SER A 182 -6.06 -14.72 -7.20
CA SER A 182 -4.80 -14.74 -6.46
C SER A 182 -3.62 -15.13 -7.35
N LEU A 183 -3.79 -16.07 -8.27
CA LEU A 183 -2.76 -16.41 -9.27
C LEU A 183 -2.45 -15.24 -10.20
N LEU A 184 -3.46 -14.51 -10.69
CA LEU A 184 -3.25 -13.30 -11.48
C LEU A 184 -2.49 -12.23 -10.69
N ILE A 185 -2.84 -12.05 -9.41
CA ILE A 185 -2.14 -11.11 -8.52
C ILE A 185 -0.66 -11.48 -8.40
N ILE A 186 -0.34 -12.76 -8.15
CA ILE A 186 1.04 -13.26 -8.05
C ILE A 186 1.79 -13.08 -9.39
N GLN A 187 1.15 -13.42 -10.52
CA GLN A 187 1.78 -13.34 -11.83
C GLN A 187 2.14 -11.90 -12.20
N TRP A 188 1.20 -10.96 -12.10
CA TRP A 188 1.47 -9.57 -12.48
C TRP A 188 2.38 -8.85 -11.48
N SER A 189 2.26 -9.15 -10.19
CA SER A 189 3.16 -8.56 -9.18
C SER A 189 4.61 -9.02 -9.37
N SER A 190 4.83 -10.31 -9.65
CA SER A 190 6.17 -10.83 -9.94
C SER A 190 6.78 -10.23 -11.22
N LEU A 191 5.98 -10.00 -12.28
CA LEU A 191 6.43 -9.31 -13.49
C LEU A 191 6.85 -7.87 -13.21
N ILE A 192 6.06 -7.11 -12.46
CA ILE A 192 6.39 -5.73 -12.05
C ILE A 192 7.69 -5.71 -11.25
N MET A 193 7.86 -6.66 -10.32
CA MET A 193 9.06 -6.71 -9.48
C MET A 193 10.30 -7.17 -10.24
N LEU A 194 10.16 -8.08 -11.20
CA LEU A 194 11.24 -8.45 -12.10
C LEU A 194 11.68 -7.24 -12.93
N PHE A 195 10.73 -6.48 -13.47
CA PHE A 195 11.03 -5.26 -14.21
C PHE A 195 11.81 -4.28 -13.32
N ILE A 196 11.33 -3.98 -12.12
CA ILE A 196 12.01 -3.08 -11.16
C ILE A 196 13.41 -3.63 -10.79
N PHE A 197 13.56 -4.94 -10.63
CA PHE A 197 14.84 -5.57 -10.34
C PHE A 197 15.87 -5.37 -11.47
N VAL A 198 15.45 -5.47 -12.73
CA VAL A 198 16.34 -5.27 -13.89
C VAL A 198 16.95 -3.86 -13.89
N PHE A 199 16.17 -2.83 -13.55
CA PHE A 199 16.64 -1.44 -13.49
C PHE A 199 17.41 -1.10 -12.22
N THR A 200 16.95 -1.58 -11.06
CA THR A 200 17.53 -1.17 -9.77
C THR A 200 18.68 -2.07 -9.31
N ARG A 201 18.73 -3.33 -9.75
CA ARG A 201 19.68 -4.38 -9.35
C ARG A 201 19.82 -4.56 -7.83
N LYS A 202 18.80 -4.13 -7.05
CA LYS A 202 18.80 -4.27 -5.59
C LYS A 202 18.53 -5.72 -5.21
N LYS A 203 19.30 -6.24 -4.25
CA LYS A 203 19.19 -7.64 -3.78
C LYS A 203 17.92 -7.93 -2.98
N LYS A 204 17.36 -6.92 -2.32
CA LYS A 204 16.11 -7.01 -1.57
C LYS A 204 15.18 -5.91 -2.06
N LEU A 205 13.97 -6.30 -2.41
CA LEU A 205 12.94 -5.39 -2.87
C LEU A 205 11.64 -5.69 -2.13
N PRO A 206 10.88 -4.67 -1.73
CA PRO A 206 9.58 -4.84 -1.09
C PRO A 206 8.57 -5.39 -2.10
N PHE A 207 7.90 -6.50 -1.79
CA PHE A 207 7.01 -7.20 -2.72
C PHE A 207 5.57 -6.68 -2.66
N ILE A 208 5.14 -6.19 -1.49
CA ILE A 208 3.76 -5.73 -1.28
C ILE A 208 3.38 -4.52 -2.14
N PRO A 209 4.25 -3.53 -2.42
CA PRO A 209 3.91 -2.45 -3.33
C PRO A 209 3.42 -2.95 -4.70
N ALA A 210 3.98 -4.05 -5.21
CA ALA A 210 3.50 -4.66 -6.45
C ALA A 210 2.20 -5.45 -6.22
N LEU A 211 2.10 -6.23 -5.14
CA LEU A 211 0.88 -6.99 -4.82
C LEU A 211 -0.34 -6.07 -4.68
N SER A 212 -0.22 -5.02 -3.87
CA SER A 212 -1.28 -4.03 -3.62
C SER A 212 -1.70 -3.25 -4.87
N LEU A 213 -0.76 -2.89 -5.74
CA LEU A 213 -1.07 -2.23 -7.00
C LEU A 213 -1.91 -3.16 -7.88
N VAL A 214 -1.51 -4.43 -7.99
CA VAL A 214 -2.25 -5.41 -8.79
C VAL A 214 -3.60 -5.74 -8.16
N THR A 215 -3.73 -5.80 -6.83
CA THR A 215 -5.04 -6.03 -6.20
C THR A 215 -6.02 -4.90 -6.47
N ILE A 216 -5.55 -3.65 -6.47
CA ILE A 216 -6.34 -2.48 -6.88
C ILE A 216 -6.75 -2.60 -8.36
N LEU A 217 -5.83 -2.99 -9.25
CA LEU A 217 -6.16 -3.19 -10.66
C LEU A 217 -7.17 -4.32 -10.88
N CYS A 218 -7.05 -5.45 -10.16
CA CYS A 218 -8.01 -6.54 -10.23
C CYS A 218 -9.41 -6.11 -9.77
N LEU A 219 -9.49 -5.26 -8.73
CA LEU A 219 -10.75 -4.67 -8.29
C LEU A 219 -11.39 -3.79 -9.37
N PHE A 220 -10.60 -2.99 -10.10
CA PHE A 220 -11.13 -2.22 -11.22
C PHE A 220 -11.67 -3.09 -12.34
N ILE A 221 -10.98 -4.18 -12.66
CA ILE A 221 -11.37 -5.08 -13.76
C ILE A 221 -12.66 -5.85 -13.41
N GLN A 222 -12.89 -6.17 -12.13
CA GLN A 222 -14.09 -6.86 -11.66
C GLN A 222 -15.26 -5.94 -11.34
N GLY A 223 -14.99 -4.65 -11.10
CA GLY A 223 -15.97 -3.61 -10.79
C GLY A 223 -16.54 -2.90 -12.03
N CYS A 224 -16.37 -3.46 -13.23
CA CYS A 224 -17.09 -3.12 -14.47
C CYS A 224 -17.82 -4.36 -14.97
#